data_AF-A0A7J3UAM9-F1
#
_entry.id   AF-A0A7J3UAM9-F1
#
_cell.length_a   1.000
_cell.length_b   1.000
_cell.length_c   1.000
_cell.angle_alpha   90.00
_cell.angle_beta   90.00
_cell.angle_gamma   90.00
#
_symmetry.space_group_name_H-M   'P 1'
#
loop_
_entity.id
_entity.type
_entity.pdbx_description
1 polymer ?
#
loop_
_entity_poly.entity_id
_entity_poly.type
_entity_poly.pdbx_seq_one_letter_code
_entity_poly.pdbx_strand_id
1 'polypeptide(L)'
;VTGRYAHDNAVLIVRKPKDGYSSISPSVAGSLSGGGGFNERGIAVGIHTCWSNDQTVHGIPAMIRIQMVLDHASSAEEAINYLTTNSTLGWSFIVSDANAPAGYAVEVTANLSYVGTYNNPVESTPPFWAIDHVVRRTNFFISPELAATQRTHYDPSGLAGFLRVFTDGEPYFVIWNSYRAMSNLLEKNLGNMELNNSMEMFKKGYRGGYGHYFENTDKTCRGNKLQ
;
A
#
# COMPACT_ATOMS: atom_id res chain seq x y z
N VAL A 1 6.88 21.41 -17.55
CA VAL A 1 5.81 20.42 -17.25
C VAL A 1 4.67 20.66 -18.22
N THR A 2 4.16 19.63 -18.90
CA THR A 2 3.31 19.70 -20.12
C THR A 2 1.87 20.19 -19.91
N GLY A 3 1.47 20.54 -18.68
CA GLY A 3 0.10 20.96 -18.36
C GLY A 3 -0.94 19.84 -18.38
N ARG A 4 -0.54 18.58 -18.53
CA ARG A 4 -1.40 17.40 -18.51
C ARG A 4 -1.15 16.56 -17.26
N TYR A 5 -2.18 15.87 -16.77
CA TYR A 5 -2.05 14.99 -15.61
C TYR A 5 -1.45 13.65 -16.04
N ALA A 6 -0.70 13.00 -15.14
CA ALA A 6 -0.16 11.65 -15.41
C ALA A 6 -1.28 10.64 -15.74
N HIS A 7 -2.46 10.80 -15.11
CA HIS A 7 -3.65 9.98 -15.35
C HIS A 7 -4.21 10.08 -16.77
N ASP A 8 -3.93 11.16 -17.51
CA ASP A 8 -4.35 11.30 -18.92
C ASP A 8 -3.63 10.30 -19.83
N ASN A 9 -2.58 9.64 -19.32
CA ASN A 9 -1.80 8.61 -20.01
C ASN A 9 -1.92 7.26 -19.30
N ALA A 10 -3.01 7.03 -18.56
CA ALA A 10 -3.28 5.74 -17.94
C ALA A 10 -3.47 4.66 -19.02
N VAL A 11 -2.79 3.54 -18.84
CA VAL A 11 -2.81 2.38 -19.75
C VAL A 11 -2.98 1.10 -18.95
N LEU A 12 -3.61 0.10 -19.56
CA LEU A 12 -3.59 -1.27 -19.06
C LEU A 12 -2.56 -2.05 -19.87
N ILE A 13 -1.50 -2.52 -19.21
CA ILE A 13 -0.45 -3.30 -19.86
C ILE A 13 -0.80 -4.78 -19.72
N VAL A 14 -0.92 -5.46 -20.86
CA VAL A 14 -1.06 -6.92 -20.94
C VAL A 14 0.24 -7.49 -21.50
N ARG A 15 0.93 -8.32 -20.70
CA ARG A 15 2.22 -8.92 -21.08
C ARG A 15 2.03 -10.41 -21.35
N LYS A 16 2.76 -10.89 -22.36
CA LYS A 16 2.94 -12.31 -22.68
C LYS A 16 4.43 -12.56 -22.97
N PRO A 17 5.27 -12.55 -21.92
CA PRO A 17 6.70 -12.78 -22.10
C PRO A 17 6.94 -14.19 -22.66
N LYS A 18 8.02 -14.36 -23.43
CA LYS A 18 8.38 -15.67 -24.00
C LYS A 18 8.76 -16.69 -22.91
N ASP A 19 9.49 -16.22 -21.90
CA ASP A 19 10.06 -17.03 -20.82
C ASP A 19 9.52 -16.56 -19.45
N GLY A 20 8.20 -16.52 -19.31
CA GLY A 20 7.54 -16.10 -18.07
C GLY A 20 6.02 -16.19 -18.15
N TYR A 21 5.35 -15.73 -17.09
CA TYR A 21 3.90 -15.73 -16.99
C TYR A 21 3.27 -14.51 -17.66
N SER A 22 2.11 -14.74 -18.26
CA SER A 22 1.21 -13.69 -18.71
C SER A 22 0.73 -12.87 -17.52
N SER A 23 0.69 -11.55 -17.66
CA SER A 23 0.31 -10.66 -16.56
C SER A 23 -0.42 -9.41 -17.03
N ILE A 24 -1.17 -8.81 -16.11
CA ILE A 24 -1.89 -7.56 -16.30
C ILE A 24 -1.46 -6.57 -15.22
N SER A 25 -1.13 -5.34 -15.63
CA SER A 25 -0.74 -4.26 -14.74
C SER A 25 -1.36 -2.92 -15.21
N PRO A 26 -2.20 -2.26 -14.40
CA PRO A 26 -2.53 -0.86 -14.61
C PRO A 26 -1.26 -0.03 -14.51
N SER A 27 -1.05 0.94 -15.40
CA SER A 27 0.17 1.76 -15.47
C SER A 27 -0.08 3.12 -16.10
N VAL A 28 0.98 3.90 -16.25
CA VAL A 28 1.02 5.13 -17.06
C VAL A 28 2.02 4.94 -18.20
N ALA A 29 1.74 5.51 -19.37
CA ALA A 29 2.61 5.37 -20.52
C ALA A 29 4.04 5.83 -20.20
N GLY A 30 5.03 4.99 -20.52
CA GLY A 30 6.44 5.22 -20.20
C GLY A 30 6.91 4.65 -18.85
N SER A 31 6.00 4.15 -18.00
CA SER A 31 6.38 3.42 -16.78
C SER A 31 6.55 1.92 -17.05
N LEU A 32 7.53 1.30 -16.38
CA LEU A 32 7.79 -0.14 -16.46
C LEU A 32 6.64 -0.96 -15.84
N SER A 33 6.07 -0.48 -14.73
CA SER A 33 4.89 -1.02 -14.07
C SER A 33 4.15 0.11 -13.32
N GLY A 34 2.85 -0.03 -13.08
CA GLY A 34 2.09 0.99 -12.34
C GLY A 34 1.95 0.72 -10.85
N GLY A 35 2.90 -0.01 -10.26
CA GLY A 35 2.88 -0.31 -8.83
C GLY A 35 2.07 -1.54 -8.43
N GLY A 36 1.70 -2.40 -9.38
CA GLY A 36 1.06 -3.67 -9.07
C GLY A 36 0.44 -4.36 -10.28
N GLY A 37 -0.21 -5.48 -10.03
CA GLY A 37 -0.86 -6.29 -11.05
C GLY A 37 -1.12 -7.70 -10.55
N PHE A 38 -1.53 -8.57 -11.47
CA PHE A 38 -1.60 -10.00 -11.21
C PHE A 38 -1.17 -10.80 -12.44
N ASN A 39 -0.70 -12.02 -12.22
CA ASN A 39 -0.29 -12.94 -13.27
C ASN A 39 -1.25 -14.13 -13.43
N GLU A 40 -1.06 -14.90 -14.49
CA GLU A 40 -1.91 -16.07 -14.80
C GLU A 40 -1.75 -17.23 -13.81
N ARG A 41 -0.78 -17.17 -12.89
CA ARG A 41 -0.62 -18.13 -11.79
C ARG A 41 -1.45 -17.76 -10.56
N GLY A 42 -2.21 -16.67 -10.59
CA GLY A 42 -3.05 -16.26 -9.48
C GLY A 42 -2.31 -15.48 -8.39
N ILE A 43 -1.12 -14.96 -8.71
CA ILE A 43 -0.37 -14.08 -7.80
C ILE A 43 -0.69 -12.63 -8.12
N ALA A 44 -1.15 -11.88 -7.12
CA ALA A 44 -1.37 -10.45 -7.19
C ALA A 44 -0.41 -9.72 -6.26
N VAL A 45 0.09 -8.56 -6.70
CA VAL A 45 0.99 -7.71 -5.92
C VAL A 45 0.60 -6.24 -6.07
N GLY A 46 0.65 -5.49 -4.97
CA GLY A 46 0.54 -4.03 -4.93
C GLY A 46 1.64 -3.42 -4.07
N ILE A 47 1.88 -2.11 -4.20
CA ILE A 47 2.97 -1.42 -3.49
C ILE A 47 2.57 -0.04 -2.95
N HIS A 48 3.21 0.35 -1.85
CA HIS A 48 3.23 1.70 -1.31
C HIS A 48 4.67 2.13 -0.98
N THR A 49 5.04 3.35 -1.37
CA THR A 49 6.31 3.97 -0.98
C THR A 49 6.33 4.24 0.52
N CYS A 50 7.38 3.82 1.21
CA CYS A 50 7.56 4.04 2.65
C CYS A 50 8.93 4.69 2.85
N TRP A 51 9.00 6.01 3.09
CA TRP A 51 10.30 6.67 3.26
C TRP A 51 11.03 6.15 4.49
N SER A 52 12.26 5.67 4.34
CA SER A 52 13.09 5.10 5.40
C SER A 52 14.49 5.69 5.35
N ASN A 53 15.11 5.86 6.53
CA ASN A 53 16.52 6.24 6.63
C ASN A 53 17.47 5.07 6.32
N ASP A 54 16.96 3.83 6.28
CA ASP A 54 17.72 2.64 5.85
C ASP A 54 17.57 2.43 4.33
N GLN A 55 18.49 3.02 3.58
CA GLN A 55 18.48 3.06 2.12
C GLN A 55 19.87 2.85 1.50
N THR A 56 19.91 2.34 0.29
CA THR A 56 21.11 2.10 -0.53
C THR A 56 20.79 2.30 -2.01
N VAL A 57 21.79 2.73 -2.78
CA VAL A 57 21.71 2.76 -4.26
C VAL A 57 22.07 1.40 -4.89
N HIS A 58 22.61 0.48 -4.09
CA HIS A 58 23.02 -0.85 -4.53
C HIS A 58 21.90 -1.86 -4.29
N GLY A 59 21.15 -2.19 -5.34
CA GLY A 59 20.15 -3.24 -5.30
C GLY A 59 19.18 -3.16 -6.47
N ILE A 60 18.09 -3.93 -6.38
CA ILE A 60 17.06 -3.99 -7.41
C ILE A 60 15.92 -3.01 -7.06
N PRO A 61 15.63 -2.03 -7.92
CA PRO A 61 14.49 -1.13 -7.75
C PRO A 61 13.17 -1.89 -7.56
N ALA A 62 12.30 -1.40 -6.67
CA ALA A 62 11.05 -2.09 -6.34
C ALA A 62 10.15 -2.35 -7.55
N MET A 63 10.09 -1.44 -8.51
CA MET A 63 9.30 -1.64 -9.74
C MET A 63 9.81 -2.81 -10.58
N ILE A 64 11.12 -3.05 -10.59
CA ILE A 64 11.71 -4.22 -11.26
C ILE A 64 11.38 -5.48 -10.49
N ARG A 65 11.46 -5.47 -9.14
CA ARG A 65 11.07 -6.61 -8.31
C ARG A 65 9.59 -6.98 -8.48
N ILE A 66 8.68 -6.00 -8.58
CA ILE A 66 7.28 -6.25 -8.96
C ILE A 66 7.19 -6.96 -10.30
N GLN A 67 7.95 -6.51 -11.30
CA GLN A 67 7.93 -7.15 -12.61
C GLN A 67 8.47 -8.59 -12.55
N MET A 68 9.49 -8.85 -11.73
CA MET A 68 10.00 -10.20 -11.48
C MET A 68 8.91 -11.09 -10.86
N VAL A 69 8.13 -10.58 -9.90
CA VAL A 69 6.96 -11.29 -9.35
C VAL A 69 5.96 -11.60 -10.45
N LEU A 70 5.56 -10.60 -11.24
CA LEU A 70 4.54 -10.79 -12.27
C LEU A 70 4.98 -11.74 -13.38
N ASP A 71 6.27 -11.73 -13.77
CA ASP A 71 6.79 -12.58 -14.83
C ASP A 71 7.18 -13.98 -14.34
N HIS A 72 7.47 -14.20 -13.05
CA HIS A 72 8.09 -15.46 -12.60
C HIS A 72 7.52 -16.10 -11.34
N ALA A 73 6.75 -15.39 -10.49
CA ALA A 73 6.22 -15.99 -9.28
C ALA A 73 4.97 -16.84 -9.55
N SER A 74 4.97 -18.07 -9.04
CA SER A 74 3.85 -19.01 -9.10
C SER A 74 3.22 -19.30 -7.73
N SER A 75 3.82 -18.78 -6.66
CA SER A 75 3.36 -18.87 -5.28
C SER A 75 3.64 -17.57 -4.52
N ALA A 76 2.99 -17.37 -3.38
CA ALA A 76 3.28 -16.27 -2.47
C ALA A 76 4.73 -16.28 -1.98
N GLU A 77 5.29 -17.47 -1.72
CA GLU A 77 6.67 -17.64 -1.25
C GLU A 77 7.69 -17.12 -2.28
N GLU A 78 7.53 -17.50 -3.56
CA GLU A 78 8.39 -17.00 -4.63
C GLU A 78 8.24 -15.48 -4.79
N ALA A 79 7.00 -14.98 -4.72
CA ALA A 79 6.74 -13.54 -4.78
C ALA A 79 7.45 -12.79 -3.65
N ILE A 80 7.31 -13.26 -2.42
CA ILE A 80 7.96 -12.69 -1.23
C ILE A 80 9.47 -12.70 -1.41
N ASN A 81 10.07 -13.80 -1.89
CA ASN A 81 11.50 -13.90 -2.11
C ASN A 81 12.02 -12.85 -3.10
N TYR A 82 11.32 -12.62 -4.22
CA TYR A 82 11.66 -11.54 -5.16
C TYR A 82 11.52 -10.15 -4.52
N LEU A 83 10.53 -9.98 -3.65
CA LEU A 83 10.25 -8.69 -2.99
C LEU A 83 11.18 -8.40 -1.83
N THR A 84 11.80 -9.38 -1.17
CA THR A 84 12.70 -9.14 -0.03
C THR A 84 14.17 -9.18 -0.40
N THR A 85 14.53 -9.80 -1.53
CA THR A 85 15.92 -9.93 -1.96
C THR A 85 16.47 -8.65 -2.59
N ASN A 86 17.65 -8.22 -2.13
CA ASN A 86 18.45 -7.14 -2.74
C ASN A 86 17.66 -5.83 -2.90
N SER A 87 17.00 -5.40 -1.83
CA SER A 87 16.18 -4.18 -1.80
C SER A 87 17.05 -2.91 -1.70
N THR A 88 16.45 -1.76 -1.99
CA THR A 88 17.17 -0.48 -2.13
C THR A 88 16.69 0.58 -1.13
N LEU A 89 15.40 0.67 -0.88
CA LEU A 89 14.80 1.65 0.03
C LEU A 89 13.50 1.10 0.62
N GLY A 90 12.81 1.92 1.40
CA GLY A 90 11.59 1.53 2.07
C GLY A 90 10.37 1.35 1.16
N TRP A 91 9.76 0.17 1.22
CA TRP A 91 8.53 -0.18 0.50
C TRP A 91 7.65 -1.10 1.32
N SER A 92 6.34 -0.92 1.21
CA SER A 92 5.36 -1.91 1.65
C SER A 92 4.70 -2.53 0.43
N PHE A 93 4.60 -3.86 0.39
CA PHE A 93 3.87 -4.61 -0.61
C PHE A 93 2.72 -5.37 0.04
N ILE A 94 1.65 -5.56 -0.74
CA ILE A 94 0.61 -6.53 -0.43
C ILE A 94 0.69 -7.61 -1.50
N VAL A 95 0.82 -8.86 -1.08
CA VAL A 95 0.81 -10.04 -1.96
C VAL A 95 -0.44 -10.85 -1.65
N SER A 96 -1.14 -11.31 -2.69
CA SER A 96 -2.24 -12.26 -2.57
C SER A 96 -1.93 -13.47 -3.44
N ASP A 97 -2.24 -14.65 -2.94
CA ASP A 97 -2.13 -15.92 -3.66
C ASP A 97 -3.52 -16.56 -3.77
N ALA A 98 -3.97 -16.81 -5.00
CA ALA A 98 -5.27 -17.42 -5.24
C ALA A 98 -5.26 -18.96 -5.07
N ASN A 99 -4.09 -19.61 -5.15
CA ASN A 99 -3.95 -21.06 -4.99
C ASN A 99 -3.88 -21.44 -3.51
N ALA A 100 -3.24 -20.61 -2.70
CA ALA A 100 -3.26 -20.67 -1.24
C ALA A 100 -3.92 -19.39 -0.71
N PRO A 101 -5.25 -19.39 -0.48
CA PRO A 101 -6.09 -18.19 -0.34
C PRO A 101 -5.73 -17.37 0.91
N ALA A 102 -4.66 -16.59 0.79
CA ALA A 102 -4.04 -15.82 1.85
C ALA A 102 -3.45 -14.53 1.29
N GLY A 103 -3.53 -13.48 2.10
CA GLY A 103 -2.86 -12.20 1.88
C GLY A 103 -1.63 -12.07 2.79
N TYR A 104 -0.59 -11.44 2.27
CA TYR A 104 0.65 -11.17 2.97
C TYR A 104 0.98 -9.68 2.88
N ALA A 105 1.32 -9.10 4.02
CA ALA A 105 2.00 -7.82 4.07
C ALA A 105 3.51 -8.06 4.08
N VAL A 106 4.21 -7.38 3.17
CA VAL A 106 5.66 -7.43 3.06
C VAL A 106 6.18 -6.02 3.22
N GLU A 107 6.96 -5.76 4.26
CA GLU A 107 7.63 -4.47 4.46
C GLU A 107 9.12 -4.68 4.25
N VAL A 108 9.79 -3.79 3.53
CA VAL A 108 11.23 -3.88 3.28
C VAL A 108 11.89 -2.52 3.39
N THR A 109 13.13 -2.49 3.82
CA THR A 109 14.07 -1.37 3.67
C THR A 109 15.25 -1.84 2.79
N ALA A 110 16.42 -1.20 2.88
CA ALA A 110 17.63 -1.74 2.26
C ALA A 110 18.09 -3.06 2.93
N ASN A 111 18.07 -3.10 4.27
CA ASN A 111 18.69 -4.17 5.05
C ASN A 111 17.69 -4.98 5.90
N LEU A 112 16.45 -4.52 6.05
CA LEU A 112 15.44 -5.15 6.88
C LEU A 112 14.26 -5.61 6.03
N SER A 113 13.60 -6.67 6.49
CA SER A 113 12.33 -7.10 5.90
C SER A 113 11.42 -7.70 6.95
N TYR A 114 10.12 -7.54 6.75
CA TYR A 114 9.06 -8.16 7.51
C TYR A 114 8.06 -8.80 6.56
N VAL A 115 7.58 -9.98 6.92
CA VAL A 115 6.53 -10.70 6.20
C VAL A 115 5.53 -11.22 7.23
N GLY A 116 4.25 -10.97 7.01
CA GLY A 116 3.20 -11.50 7.87
C GLY A 116 1.84 -11.57 7.18
N THR A 117 0.99 -12.44 7.72
CA THR A 117 -0.43 -12.50 7.37
C THR A 117 -1.30 -11.92 8.50
N TYR A 118 -2.62 -11.94 8.35
CA TYR A 118 -3.57 -11.23 9.20
C TYR A 118 -3.48 -11.57 10.70
N ASN A 119 -3.04 -12.80 11.04
CA ASN A 119 -2.93 -13.30 12.40
C ASN A 119 -1.55 -13.06 13.04
N ASN A 120 -0.64 -12.38 12.33
CA ASN A 120 0.66 -12.05 12.88
C ASN A 120 0.53 -11.00 13.99
N PRO A 121 1.27 -11.11 15.12
CA PRO A 121 1.18 -10.17 16.24
C PRO A 121 1.41 -8.70 15.86
N VAL A 122 2.19 -8.43 14.81
CA VAL A 122 2.42 -7.07 14.29
C VAL A 122 1.12 -6.37 13.89
N GLU A 123 0.15 -7.12 13.32
CA GLU A 123 -1.15 -6.54 12.94
C GLU A 123 -1.96 -6.07 14.15
N SER A 124 -1.68 -6.58 15.35
CA SER A 124 -2.40 -6.26 16.59
C SER A 124 -1.62 -5.33 17.53
N THR A 125 -0.49 -4.77 17.08
CA THR A 125 0.32 -3.89 17.93
C THR A 125 -0.31 -2.48 17.95
N PRO A 126 -0.74 -1.93 19.11
CA PRO A 126 -1.37 -0.61 19.15
C PRO A 126 -0.48 0.48 18.54
N PRO A 127 -1.02 1.41 17.74
CA PRO A 127 -2.44 1.73 17.54
C PRO A 127 -3.13 0.94 16.40
N PHE A 128 -2.53 -0.15 15.93
CA PHE A 128 -3.07 -1.02 14.90
C PHE A 128 -3.89 -2.16 15.51
N TRP A 129 -4.70 -2.82 14.69
CA TRP A 129 -5.52 -3.96 15.12
C TRP A 129 -5.68 -4.98 13.98
N ALA A 130 -5.70 -6.25 14.33
CA ALA A 130 -5.98 -7.30 13.37
C ALA A 130 -7.43 -7.21 12.90
N ILE A 131 -7.63 -7.50 11.62
CA ILE A 131 -8.95 -7.75 11.02
C ILE A 131 -8.88 -9.15 10.45
N ASP A 132 -9.88 -9.97 10.76
CA ASP A 132 -9.90 -11.38 10.34
C ASP A 132 -9.72 -11.51 8.82
N HIS A 133 -8.76 -12.35 8.40
CA HIS A 133 -8.37 -12.58 7.01
C HIS A 133 -8.00 -11.34 6.17
N VAL A 134 -7.62 -10.21 6.81
CA VAL A 134 -7.26 -8.96 6.11
C VAL A 134 -5.88 -8.46 6.54
N VAL A 135 -5.00 -8.28 5.55
CA VAL A 135 -3.76 -7.50 5.69
C VAL A 135 -3.89 -6.18 4.93
N ARG A 136 -3.27 -5.12 5.44
CA ARG A 136 -3.32 -3.79 4.81
C ARG A 136 -2.11 -2.96 5.14
N ARG A 137 -1.67 -2.15 4.18
CA ARG A 137 -0.55 -1.21 4.31
C ARG A 137 -0.90 0.11 3.67
N THR A 138 -0.19 1.15 4.08
CA THR A 138 -0.20 2.46 3.44
C THR A 138 1.26 2.94 3.34
N ASN A 139 1.50 4.25 3.28
CA ASN A 139 2.84 4.81 3.09
C ASN A 139 3.70 4.87 4.39
N PHE A 140 3.54 3.90 5.29
CA PHE A 140 4.38 3.72 6.48
C PHE A 140 4.39 2.25 6.93
N PHE A 141 5.39 1.88 7.73
CA PHE A 141 5.61 0.56 8.30
C PHE A 141 4.87 0.36 9.62
N ILE A 142 4.28 -0.82 9.74
CA ILE A 142 3.59 -1.31 10.94
C ILE A 142 4.53 -2.21 11.76
N SER A 143 5.47 -2.93 11.14
CA SER A 143 6.49 -3.67 11.91
C SER A 143 7.28 -2.71 12.80
N PRO A 144 7.40 -2.95 14.12
CA PRO A 144 8.12 -2.05 15.03
C PRO A 144 9.57 -1.78 14.61
N GLU A 145 10.25 -2.82 14.12
CA GLU A 145 11.64 -2.72 13.67
C GLU A 145 11.78 -1.82 12.44
N LEU A 146 10.94 -2.03 11.42
CA LEU A 146 11.00 -1.19 10.22
C LEU A 146 10.45 0.21 10.48
N ALA A 147 9.41 0.36 11.30
CA ALA A 147 8.86 1.66 11.71
C ALA A 147 9.91 2.58 12.34
N ALA A 148 10.84 2.02 13.13
CA ALA A 148 11.94 2.76 13.74
C ALA A 148 12.89 3.40 12.72
N THR A 149 12.89 2.91 11.47
CA THR A 149 13.67 3.51 10.37
C THR A 149 12.99 4.74 9.74
N GLN A 150 11.72 4.98 10.03
CA GLN A 150 10.95 6.11 9.49
C GLN A 150 10.69 7.20 10.53
N ARG A 151 10.47 6.80 11.79
CA ARG A 151 9.99 7.67 12.85
C ARG A 151 10.61 7.32 14.19
N THR A 152 10.76 8.33 15.05
CA THR A 152 11.38 8.20 16.38
C THR A 152 10.49 7.55 17.43
N HIS A 153 9.21 7.37 17.12
CA HIS A 153 8.20 6.81 18.00
C HIS A 153 7.30 5.87 17.20
N TYR A 154 6.86 4.80 17.84
CA TYR A 154 6.10 3.77 17.15
C TYR A 154 4.68 4.21 16.78
N ASP A 155 3.97 4.85 17.73
CA ASP A 155 2.56 5.22 17.63
C ASP A 155 2.37 6.57 16.93
N PRO A 156 1.89 6.60 15.66
CA PRO A 156 1.64 7.84 14.93
C PRO A 156 0.27 8.49 15.26
N SER A 157 -0.49 7.94 16.20
CA SER A 157 -1.89 8.30 16.45
C SER A 157 -2.09 9.34 17.57
N GLY A 158 -3.36 9.61 17.88
CA GLY A 158 -3.75 10.43 19.03
C GLY A 158 -3.39 11.91 18.91
N LEU A 159 -3.54 12.63 20.04
CA LEU A 159 -3.26 14.07 20.11
C LEU A 159 -1.77 14.37 19.88
N ALA A 160 -0.87 13.53 20.39
CA ALA A 160 0.56 13.69 20.20
C ALA A 160 0.92 13.58 18.71
N GLY A 161 0.46 12.54 18.01
CA GLY A 161 0.66 12.41 16.57
C GLY A 161 0.08 13.59 15.78
N PHE A 162 -1.12 14.05 16.14
CA PHE A 162 -1.75 15.21 15.51
C PHE A 162 -0.90 16.49 15.67
N LEU A 163 -0.41 16.77 16.87
CA LEU A 163 0.41 17.95 17.13
C LEU A 163 1.74 17.91 16.37
N ARG A 164 2.37 16.74 16.24
CA ARG A 164 3.64 16.54 15.49
C ARG A 164 3.54 16.91 14.02
N VAL A 165 2.34 16.85 13.41
CA VAL A 165 2.12 17.35 12.05
C VAL A 165 2.48 18.83 11.94
N PHE A 166 2.18 19.61 12.98
CA PHE A 166 2.37 21.06 12.99
C PHE A 166 3.68 21.49 13.66
N THR A 167 4.17 20.73 14.65
CA THR A 167 5.42 21.07 15.36
C THR A 167 6.64 20.56 14.63
N ASP A 168 6.59 19.32 14.14
CA ASP A 168 7.75 18.58 13.63
C ASP A 168 7.66 18.39 12.09
N GLY A 169 6.50 18.73 11.50
CA GLY A 169 6.23 18.51 10.07
C GLY A 169 6.05 17.03 9.72
N GLU A 170 5.79 16.17 10.70
CA GLU A 170 5.71 14.73 10.47
C GLU A 170 4.39 14.33 9.79
N PRO A 171 4.44 13.58 8.67
CA PRO A 171 3.24 13.24 7.92
C PRO A 171 2.46 12.05 8.52
N TYR A 172 3.03 11.33 9.49
CA TYR A 172 2.58 10.00 9.87
C TYR A 172 1.17 9.95 10.47
N PHE A 173 0.74 10.98 11.21
CA PHE A 173 -0.63 11.03 11.71
C PHE A 173 -1.66 11.09 10.59
N VAL A 174 -1.40 11.87 9.53
CA VAL A 174 -2.31 11.99 8.38
C VAL A 174 -2.40 10.66 7.62
N ILE A 175 -1.27 9.99 7.44
CA ILE A 175 -1.21 8.69 6.78
C ILE A 175 -1.88 7.60 7.65
N TRP A 176 -1.62 7.60 8.97
CA TRP A 176 -2.29 6.72 9.93
C TRP A 176 -3.81 6.93 9.94
N ASN A 177 -4.27 8.18 9.88
CA ASN A 177 -5.70 8.46 9.82
C ASN A 177 -6.35 7.87 8.54
N SER A 178 -5.64 7.91 7.41
CA SER A 178 -6.08 7.24 6.18
C SER A 178 -6.11 5.71 6.34
N TYR A 179 -5.08 5.13 6.95
CA TYR A 179 -5.06 3.71 7.31
C TYR A 179 -6.25 3.33 8.20
N ARG A 180 -6.53 4.13 9.25
CA ARG A 180 -7.64 3.91 10.18
C ARG A 180 -8.98 3.94 9.47
N ALA A 181 -9.22 4.95 8.63
CA ALA A 181 -10.47 5.08 7.89
C ALA A 181 -10.70 3.88 6.95
N MET A 182 -9.66 3.44 6.23
CA MET A 182 -9.73 2.26 5.38
C MET A 182 -9.91 0.97 6.17
N SER A 183 -9.28 0.85 7.33
CA SER A 183 -9.43 -0.32 8.22
C SER A 183 -10.87 -0.46 8.71
N ASN A 184 -11.46 0.63 9.21
CA ASN A 184 -12.86 0.65 9.65
C ASN A 184 -13.82 0.31 8.50
N LEU A 185 -13.51 0.79 7.28
CA LEU A 185 -14.30 0.48 6.10
C LEU A 185 -14.27 -1.01 5.76
N LEU A 186 -13.08 -1.63 5.79
CA LEU A 186 -12.90 -3.05 5.55
C LEU A 186 -13.62 -3.89 6.61
N GLU A 187 -13.42 -3.58 7.88
CA GLU A 187 -14.02 -4.30 9.02
C GLU A 187 -15.55 -4.24 8.99
N LYS A 188 -16.12 -3.05 8.70
CA LYS A 188 -17.58 -2.87 8.59
C LYS A 188 -18.21 -3.71 7.46
N ASN A 189 -17.43 -4.01 6.42
CA ASN A 189 -17.91 -4.74 5.24
C ASN A 189 -17.35 -6.17 5.16
N LEU A 190 -16.72 -6.67 6.24
CA LEU A 190 -16.17 -8.01 6.26
C LEU A 190 -17.27 -9.05 5.97
N GLY A 191 -16.96 -10.03 5.12
CA GLY A 191 -17.92 -11.03 4.63
C GLY A 191 -18.90 -10.52 3.55
N ASN A 192 -18.93 -9.22 3.26
CA ASN A 192 -19.80 -8.61 2.24
C ASN A 192 -19.01 -7.98 1.09
N MET A 193 -17.73 -8.32 0.92
CA MET A 193 -16.88 -7.80 -0.15
C MET A 193 -16.90 -8.73 -1.37
N GLU A 194 -17.56 -8.30 -2.43
CA GLU A 194 -17.54 -8.90 -3.76
C GLU A 194 -16.84 -7.95 -4.74
N LEU A 195 -16.42 -8.44 -5.92
CA LEU A 195 -15.67 -7.63 -6.89
C LEU A 195 -16.36 -6.29 -7.22
N ASN A 196 -17.67 -6.31 -7.49
CA ASN A 196 -18.40 -5.11 -7.91
C ASN A 196 -18.61 -4.11 -6.76
N ASN A 197 -18.94 -4.60 -5.56
CA ASN A 197 -19.22 -3.73 -4.43
C ASN A 197 -17.92 -3.20 -3.79
N SER A 198 -16.82 -3.97 -3.86
CA SER A 198 -15.53 -3.60 -3.29
C SER A 198 -14.90 -2.43 -4.04
N MET A 199 -15.00 -2.39 -5.38
CA MET A 199 -14.49 -1.25 -6.17
C MET A 199 -15.21 0.06 -5.81
N GLU A 200 -16.53 0.05 -5.70
CA GLU A 200 -17.29 1.24 -5.27
C GLU A 200 -17.03 1.58 -3.80
N MET A 201 -16.84 0.58 -2.93
CA MET A 201 -16.43 0.77 -1.54
C MET A 201 -15.06 1.47 -1.46
N PHE A 202 -14.03 0.97 -2.15
CA PHE A 202 -12.69 1.55 -2.17
C PHE A 202 -12.70 2.98 -2.73
N LYS A 203 -13.48 3.24 -3.79
CA LYS A 203 -13.67 4.57 -4.34
C LYS A 203 -14.31 5.55 -3.35
N LYS A 204 -15.30 5.09 -2.57
CA LYS A 204 -15.90 5.91 -1.49
C LYS A 204 -14.90 6.19 -0.37
N GLY A 205 -14.14 5.18 0.05
CA GLY A 205 -13.07 5.33 1.05
C GLY A 205 -12.01 6.34 0.62
N TYR A 206 -11.49 6.19 -0.60
CA TYR A 206 -10.49 7.08 -1.18
C TYR A 206 -10.96 8.55 -1.29
N ARG A 207 -12.24 8.77 -1.58
CA ARG A 207 -12.84 10.11 -1.65
C ARG A 207 -13.15 10.73 -0.29
N GLY A 208 -12.77 10.08 0.81
CA GLY A 208 -12.99 10.60 2.16
C GLY A 208 -14.41 10.40 2.69
N GLY A 209 -15.25 9.58 2.04
CA GLY A 209 -16.65 9.36 2.45
C GLY A 209 -16.83 8.66 3.80
N TYR A 210 -15.75 8.22 4.44
CA TYR A 210 -15.73 7.60 5.78
C TYR A 210 -14.89 8.40 6.80
N GLY A 211 -14.45 9.61 6.44
CA GLY A 211 -13.70 10.50 7.32
C GLY A 211 -14.62 11.45 8.08
N HIS A 212 -15.21 11.01 9.20
CA HIS A 212 -16.05 11.84 10.07
C HIS A 212 -15.34 13.04 10.74
N TYR A 213 -14.07 13.31 10.43
CA TYR A 213 -13.34 14.47 10.96
C TYR A 213 -13.20 15.65 9.98
N PHE A 214 -13.55 15.51 8.69
CA PHE A 214 -13.38 16.57 7.70
C PHE A 214 -14.65 16.95 6.91
N GLU A 215 -15.81 16.34 7.19
CA GLU A 215 -17.08 16.76 6.58
C GLU A 215 -17.53 18.17 6.99
N ASN A 216 -16.99 18.73 8.08
CA ASN A 216 -17.31 20.08 8.53
C ASN A 216 -16.32 21.17 8.06
N THR A 217 -15.15 20.81 7.55
CA THR A 217 -14.19 21.78 6.97
C THR A 217 -14.32 21.89 5.46
N ASP A 218 -14.85 20.86 4.78
CA ASP A 218 -15.07 20.91 3.33
C ASP A 218 -16.35 21.67 2.93
N LYS A 219 -17.25 21.93 3.90
CA LYS A 219 -18.43 22.81 3.71
C LYS A 219 -18.10 24.30 3.81
N THR A 220 -17.05 24.68 4.53
CA THR A 220 -16.62 26.09 4.64
C THR A 220 -15.74 26.52 3.47
N CYS A 221 -15.00 25.61 2.82
CA CYS A 221 -14.17 25.94 1.65
C CYS A 221 -14.92 25.89 0.30
N ARG A 222 -16.15 25.38 0.25
CA ARG A 222 -17.03 25.41 -0.95
C ARG A 222 -18.11 26.50 -0.90
N GLY A 223 -17.99 27.45 0.04
CA GLY A 223 -18.93 28.55 0.22
C GLY A 223 -18.68 29.81 -0.62
N ASN A 224 -17.51 29.96 -1.26
CA ASN A 224 -17.21 31.14 -2.07
C ASN A 224 -16.91 30.78 -3.52
N LYS A 225 -17.99 30.56 -4.28
CA LYS A 225 -18.02 30.90 -5.71
C LYS A 225 -19.29 31.70 -5.99
N LEU A 226 -19.07 32.89 -6.56
CA LEU A 226 -20.00 33.79 -7.27
C LEU A 226 -20.75 34.82 -6.39
N GLN A 227 -20.15 36.00 -6.22
CA GLN A 227 -20.48 37.19 -7.02
C GLN A 227 -19.19 37.88 -7.47
#